data_AF-A0A6B2UKQ3-F1
#
_entry.id   AF-A0A6B2UKQ3-F1
#
_cell.length_a   1.000
_cell.length_b   1.000
_cell.length_c   1.000
_cell.angle_alpha   90.00
_cell.angle_beta   90.00
_cell.angle_gamma   90.00
#
_symmetry.space_group_name_H-M   'P 1'
#
loop_
_entity.id
_entity.type
_entity.pdbx_description
1 polymer ?
#
loop_
_entity_poly.entity_id
_entity_poly.type
_entity_poly.pdbx_seq_one_letter_code
_entity_poly.pdbx_strand_id
1 'polypeptide(L)' 'DFDLFEVHEAFASQVLATLAAWEKAGLAPVDREKLNVAGSSLATGHPFAATGARIVATLAKLLAERDAPGRGLIS' A
#
# COMPACT_ATOMS: atom_id res chain seq x y z
N ASP A 1 -0.27 -9.58 -10.04
CA ASP A 1 1.17 -9.87 -9.91
C ASP A 1 1.85 -9.27 -8.67
N PHE A 2 1.10 -8.68 -7.74
CA PHE A 2 1.63 -8.19 -6.47
C PHE A 2 1.03 -8.95 -5.29
N ASP A 3 1.86 -9.25 -4.31
CA ASP A 3 1.48 -9.89 -3.05
C ASP A 3 0.99 -8.88 -2.03
N LEU A 4 1.53 -7.66 -2.06
CA LEU A 4 1.21 -6.58 -1.12
C LEU A 4 1.13 -5.23 -1.84
N PHE A 5 0.24 -4.38 -1.37
CA PHE A 5 0.05 -3.01 -1.82
C PHE A 5 0.20 -2.07 -0.62
N GLU A 6 1.09 -1.10 -0.73
CA GLU A 6 1.20 0.02 0.20
C GLU A 6 0.80 1.30 -0.52
N VAL A 7 -0.36 1.84 -0.16
CA VAL A 7 -0.83 3.14 -0.65
C VAL A 7 -0.73 4.13 0.50
N HIS A 8 -0.04 5.26 0.27
CA HIS A 8 0.00 6.33 1.24
C HIS A 8 -1.42 6.85 1.54
N GLU A 9 -1.91 6.59 2.76
CA GLU A 9 -3.24 6.99 3.21
C GLU A 9 -3.25 8.45 3.67
N ALA A 10 -3.27 9.39 2.73
CA ALA A 10 -3.45 10.81 3.07
C ALA A 10 -4.84 11.06 3.67
N PHE A 11 -5.86 10.44 3.08
CA PHE A 11 -7.25 10.42 3.56
C PHE A 11 -7.93 9.10 3.13
N ALA A 12 -8.92 8.63 3.91
CA ALA A 12 -9.69 7.44 3.53
C ALA A 12 -10.37 7.60 2.15
N SER A 13 -10.94 8.78 1.88
CA SER A 13 -11.56 9.09 0.59
C SER A 13 -10.56 9.08 -0.57
N GLN A 14 -9.32 9.53 -0.35
CA GLN A 14 -8.28 9.53 -1.38
C GLN A 14 -7.88 8.10 -1.77
N VAL A 15 -7.72 7.21 -0.80
CA VAL A 15 -7.42 5.79 -1.08
C VAL A 15 -8.55 5.16 -1.89
N LEU A 16 -9.80 5.33 -1.46
CA LEU A 16 -10.96 4.77 -2.15
C LEU A 16 -11.11 5.33 -3.57
N ALA A 17 -10.90 6.63 -3.76
CA ALA A 17 -10.94 7.26 -5.08
C ALA A 17 -9.81 6.74 -5.99
N THR A 18 -8.63 6.48 -5.44
CA THR A 18 -7.48 5.93 -6.18
C THR A 18 -7.80 4.52 -6.68
N LEU A 19 -8.33 3.65 -5.81
CA LEU A 19 -8.75 2.30 -6.18
C LEU A 19 -9.83 2.30 -7.27
N ALA A 20 -10.86 3.14 -7.10
CA ALA A 20 -11.92 3.28 -8.10
C ALA A 20 -11.38 3.80 -9.45
N ALA A 21 -10.40 4.72 -9.43
CA ALA A 21 -9.77 5.23 -10.65
C ALA A 21 -8.93 4.15 -11.36
N TRP A 22 -8.20 3.31 -10.61
CA TRP A 22 -7.45 2.19 -11.15
C TRP A 22 -8.36 1.15 -11.83
N GLU A 23 -9.46 0.78 -11.16
CA GLU A 23 -10.46 -0.12 -11.74
C GLU A 23 -11.08 0.48 -13.01
N LYS A 24 -11.42 1.78 -13.01
CA LYS A 24 -11.92 2.48 -14.20
C LYS A 24 -10.90 2.53 -15.34
N ALA A 25 -9.61 2.53 -15.03
CA ALA A 25 -8.53 2.47 -16.00
C ALA A 25 -8.26 1.04 -16.53
N GLY A 26 -9.04 0.04 -16.10
CA GLY A 26 -8.92 -1.35 -16.53
C GLY A 26 -7.91 -2.18 -15.74
N LEU A 27 -7.40 -1.66 -14.61
CA LEU A 27 -6.60 -2.46 -13.70
C LEU A 27 -7.50 -3.42 -12.91
N ALA A 28 -6.97 -4.60 -12.58
CA ALA A 28 -7.69 -5.53 -11.72
C ALA A 28 -7.97 -4.90 -10.34
N PRO A 29 -9.14 -5.16 -9.74
CA PRO A 29 -9.44 -4.71 -8.38
C PRO A 29 -8.35 -5.11 -7.40
N VAL A 30 -7.95 -4.17 -6.54
CA VAL A 30 -6.97 -4.45 -5.49
C VAL A 30 -7.65 -5.27 -4.41
N ASP A 31 -7.09 -6.44 -4.16
CA ASP A 31 -7.49 -7.29 -3.04
C ASP A 31 -7.28 -6.53 -1.72
N ARG A 32 -8.39 -6.32 -1.00
CA ARG A 32 -8.43 -5.57 0.26
C ARG A 32 -7.60 -6.24 1.35
N GLU A 33 -7.39 -7.55 1.28
CA GLU A 33 -6.57 -8.30 2.25
C GLU A 33 -5.08 -8.11 2.01
N LYS A 34 -4.68 -7.52 0.87
CA LYS A 34 -3.28 -7.25 0.50
C LYS A 34 -2.90 -5.77 0.60
N LEU A 35 -3.86 -4.90 0.89
CA LEU A 35 -3.67 -3.45 0.93
C LEU A 35 -3.44 -2.96 2.35
N ASN A 36 -2.31 -2.30 2.59
CA ASN A 36 -1.96 -1.65 3.85
C ASN A 36 -2.15 -2.58 5.07
N VAL A 37 -1.70 -3.83 4.96
CA VAL A 37 -2.01 -4.92 5.91
C VAL A 37 -1.51 -4.66 7.34
N ALA A 38 -0.50 -3.80 7.49
CA ALA A 38 0.04 -3.37 8.78
C ALA A 38 -0.49 -1.99 9.24
N GLY A 39 -1.44 -1.41 8.52
CA GLY A 39 -1.85 -0.01 8.67
C GLY A 39 -0.84 0.97 8.08
N SER A 40 -1.33 2.10 7.57
CA SER A 40 -0.47 3.11 6.94
C SER A 40 -0.73 4.51 7.50
N SER A 41 -0.54 5.56 6.71
CA SER A 41 -0.42 6.93 7.19
C SER A 41 -1.64 7.49 7.91
N LEU A 42 -2.85 6.99 7.64
CA LEU A 42 -4.05 7.46 8.32
C LEU A 42 -4.05 6.99 9.79
N ALA A 43 -3.50 5.81 10.05
CA ALA A 43 -3.39 5.24 11.40
C ALA A 43 -2.07 5.65 12.09
N THR A 44 -0.95 5.57 11.38
CA THR A 44 0.41 5.78 11.94
C THR A 44 0.85 7.25 11.93
N GLY A 45 0.22 8.09 11.11
CA GLY A 45 0.60 9.48 10.90
C GLY A 45 1.43 9.72 9.63
N HIS A 46 1.49 10.99 9.24
CA HIS A 46 2.16 11.45 8.02
C HIS A 46 3.14 12.59 8.32
N PRO A 47 4.36 12.29 8.79
CA PRO A 47 5.45 13.26 8.72
C PRO A 47 5.86 13.44 7.25
N PHE A 48 5.76 14.67 6.78
CA PHE A 48 6.16 15.05 5.43
C PHE A 48 7.62 14.65 5.17
N ALA A 49 7.89 14.18 3.95
CA ALA A 49 9.19 13.66 3.48
C ALA A 49 9.72 12.38 4.19
N ALA A 50 9.27 12.06 5.40
CA ALA A 50 9.69 10.82 6.10
C ALA A 50 8.77 9.62 5.81
N THR A 51 7.53 9.88 5.37
CA THR A 51 6.52 8.83 5.13
C THR A 51 6.93 7.83 4.05
N GLY A 52 7.53 8.28 2.95
CA GLY A 52 7.96 7.39 1.87
C GLY A 52 9.00 6.37 2.33
N ALA A 53 10.00 6.81 3.12
CA ALA A 53 11.00 5.92 3.68
C ALA A 53 10.39 4.88 4.63
N ARG A 54 9.44 5.31 5.48
CA ARG A 54 8.69 4.40 6.36
C ARG A 54 7.94 3.34 5.54
N ILE A 55 7.20 3.73 4.51
CA ILE A 55 6.41 2.82 3.67
C ILE A 55 7.31 1.78 2.98
N VAL A 56 8.44 2.22 2.39
CA VAL A 56 9.41 1.31 1.75
C VAL A 56 9.96 0.31 2.77
N ALA A 57 10.35 0.77 3.95
CA ALA A 57 10.88 -0.10 5.00
C ALA A 57 9.83 -1.11 5.50
N THR A 58 8.59 -0.68 5.70
CA THR A 58 7.48 -1.57 6.10
C THR A 58 7.23 -2.63 5.04
N LEU A 59 7.10 -2.26 3.78
CA LEU A 59 6.84 -3.21 2.69
C LEU A 59 7.99 -4.21 2.53
N ALA A 60 9.23 -3.74 2.57
CA ALA A 60 10.40 -4.60 2.49
C ALA A 60 10.44 -5.62 3.63
N LYS A 61 10.13 -5.20 4.86
CA LYS A 61 10.04 -6.09 6.02
C LYS A 61 8.94 -7.14 5.84
N LEU A 62 7.73 -6.72 5.46
CA LEU A 62 6.61 -7.65 5.25
C LEU A 62 6.89 -8.68 4.16
N LEU A 63 7.55 -8.28 3.07
CA LEU A 63 7.95 -9.22 2.01
C LEU A 63 9.06 -10.18 2.47
N ALA A 64 9.99 -9.71 3.31
CA ALA A 64 11.07 -10.54 3.85
C ALA A 64 10.61 -11.56 4.90
N GLU A 65 9.49 -11.29 5.58
CA GLU A 65 8.87 -12.21 6.56
C GLU A 65 8.09 -13.36 5.89
N ARG A 66 7.93 -13.34 4.56
CA ARG A 66 7.24 -14.40 3.81
C ARG A 66 8.19 -15.56 3.51
N ASP A 67 7.62 -16.76 3.42
CA ASP A 67 8.36 -17.99 3.09
C ASP A 67 8.86 -18.05 1.63
N ALA A 68 8.42 -17.13 0.77
CA ALA A 68 8.78 -17.10 -0.64
C ALA A 68 9.00 -15.66 -1.14
N PRO A 69 9.86 -15.47 -2.16
CA PRO A 69 10.01 -14.18 -2.82
C PRO A 69 8.65 -13.63 -3.27
N GLY A 70 8.45 -12.34 -3.06
CA GLY A 70 7.20 -11.66 -3.41
C GLY A 70 7.46 -10.29 -4.05
N ARG A 71 6.40 -9.72 -4.60
CA ARG A 71 6.41 -8.38 -5.20
C ARG A 71 5.43 -7.49 -4.46
N GLY A 72 5.90 -6.30 -4.10
CA GLY A 72 5.06 -5.26 -3.53
C GLY A 72 4.98 -4.05 -4.45
N LEU A 73 3.86 -3.33 -4.37
CA LEU A 73 3.67 -2.05 -5.05
C LEU A 73 3.51 -0.93 -4.01
N ILE A 74 4.18 0.20 -4.24
CA ILE A 74 4.03 1.42 -3.45
C ILE A 74 3.40 2.50 -4.34
N SER A 75 2.38 3.20 -3.81
CA SER A 75 1.76 4.37 -4.45
C SER A 75 1.49 5.51 -3.46
#